data_AF-A0A956C6G9-F1
#
_entry.id   AF-A0A956C6G9-F1
#
_cell.length_a   1.000
_cell.length_b   1.000
_cell.length_c   1.000
_cell.angle_alpha   90.00
_cell.angle_beta   90.00
_cell.angle_gamma   90.00
#
_symmetry.space_group_name_H-M   'P 1'
#
loop_
_entity.id
_entity.type
_entity.pdbx_description
1 polymer ?
#
loop_
_entity_poly.entity_id
_entity_poly.type
_entity_poly.pdbx_seq_one_letter_code
_entity_poly.pdbx_strand_id
1 'polypeptide(L)'
;MPSYVAVYLRRPGEGWPVDSGDDPSFEYATETTGPVTWGVCRPDVRNAVAIGDVVVFFAADSMRDRKPARYFWVGFATVHAKIAQDEVFEKESLAAFRSYPNLLIRPHAEGGYEHFEKAPHALWHDNWLWRMVETRRKPETFAEAHRSDRYDRMTTRADGSLISLAKNYIVFAKEDVEALTWIAARPPLVAEAAQNGAVETWSITPLATELRSLLFTGATRNTLRTTNSQTAHSPAVRLPREASIIRADLIAFAHRHGLAARSNGHGADSLGPPTGSGASS
;
A
#
# COMPACT_ATOMS: atom_id res chain seq x y z
N MET A 1 10.00 -14.52 -10.42
CA MET A 1 9.06 -13.42 -10.10
C MET A 1 9.76 -12.41 -9.22
N PRO A 2 9.84 -11.11 -9.60
CA PRO A 2 10.46 -10.09 -8.78
C PRO A 2 9.73 -9.82 -7.46
N SER A 3 10.42 -9.18 -6.52
CA SER A 3 9.83 -8.67 -5.30
C SER A 3 10.09 -7.17 -5.18
N TYR A 4 9.23 -6.46 -4.45
CA TYR A 4 9.23 -5.00 -4.37
C TYR A 4 9.11 -4.53 -2.93
N VAL A 5 9.59 -3.32 -2.66
CA VAL A 5 9.32 -2.62 -1.39
C VAL A 5 8.33 -1.49 -1.63
N ALA A 6 7.31 -1.42 -0.79
CA ALA A 6 6.32 -0.35 -0.74
C ALA A 6 6.36 0.33 0.63
N VAL A 7 6.25 1.65 0.63
CA VAL A 7 6.15 2.45 1.85
C VAL A 7 4.90 3.31 1.76
N TYR A 8 4.07 3.26 2.80
CA TYR A 8 2.87 4.08 2.94
C TYR A 8 2.97 4.97 4.17
N LEU A 9 2.22 6.08 4.16
CA LEU A 9 2.11 6.96 5.32
C LEU A 9 1.03 6.43 6.25
N ARG A 10 1.35 6.28 7.53
CA ARG A 10 0.36 5.90 8.54
C ARG A 10 -0.35 7.12 9.11
N ARG A 11 -1.60 6.93 9.56
CA ARG A 11 -2.34 7.94 10.31
C ARG A 11 -1.62 8.25 11.64
N PRO A 12 -1.67 9.51 12.13
CA PRO A 12 -1.20 9.84 13.47
C PRO A 12 -1.98 9.04 14.52
N GLY A 13 -1.27 8.54 15.55
CA GLY A 13 -1.89 7.79 16.64
C GLY A 13 -0.97 6.74 17.25
N GLU A 14 -1.46 6.19 18.37
CA GLU A 14 -0.93 4.99 19.04
C GLU A 14 -1.65 3.75 18.51
N GLY A 15 -0.91 2.65 18.33
CA GLY A 15 -1.46 1.38 17.82
C GLY A 15 -0.86 0.92 16.50
N TRP A 16 -1.57 -0.01 15.84
CA TRP A 16 -1.15 -0.59 14.57
C TRP A 16 -1.06 0.51 13.49
N PRO A 17 -0.04 0.53 12.63
CA PRO A 17 0.19 1.63 11.69
C PRO A 17 -0.80 1.59 10.53
N VAL A 18 -2.02 2.03 10.76
CA VAL A 18 -3.09 2.09 9.75
C VAL A 18 -2.74 3.12 8.68
N ASP A 19 -2.96 2.76 7.41
CA ASP A 19 -2.82 3.67 6.28
C ASP A 19 -3.90 4.78 6.30
N SER A 20 -3.75 5.83 5.50
CA SER A 20 -4.73 6.93 5.47
C SER A 20 -6.11 6.57 4.89
N GLY A 21 -6.34 5.32 4.48
CA GLY A 21 -7.55 4.83 3.81
C GLY A 21 -7.35 4.57 2.32
N ASP A 22 -6.15 4.84 1.80
CA ASP A 22 -5.85 4.68 0.38
C ASP A 22 -5.11 3.38 0.16
N ASP A 23 -3.82 3.26 0.53
CA ASP A 23 -3.06 2.06 0.17
C ASP A 23 -1.82 1.76 1.01
N PRO A 24 -1.56 0.47 1.30
CA PRO A 24 -2.44 -0.69 1.10
C PRO A 24 -3.60 -0.73 2.12
N SER A 25 -4.78 -1.25 1.74
CA SER A 25 -6.04 -1.21 2.52
C SER A 25 -6.09 -2.16 3.74
N PHE A 26 -5.09 -2.09 4.63
CA PHE A 26 -4.93 -3.05 5.73
C PHE A 26 -6.05 -3.00 6.78
N GLU A 27 -6.56 -1.80 7.08
CA GLU A 27 -7.67 -1.61 8.03
C GLU A 27 -8.93 -2.31 7.50
N TYR A 28 -9.31 -1.99 6.27
CA TYR A 28 -10.51 -2.56 5.64
C TYR A 28 -10.44 -4.09 5.47
N ALA A 29 -9.26 -4.62 5.09
CA ALA A 29 -9.05 -6.06 5.00
C ALA A 29 -9.27 -6.77 6.35
N THR A 30 -8.89 -6.13 7.45
CA THR A 30 -9.10 -6.65 8.81
C THR A 30 -10.58 -6.68 9.17
N GLU A 31 -11.28 -5.55 8.97
CA GLU A 31 -12.71 -5.41 9.31
C GLU A 31 -13.59 -6.39 8.53
N THR A 32 -13.25 -6.64 7.26
CA THR A 32 -14.03 -7.49 6.37
C THR A 32 -13.56 -8.94 6.30
N THR A 33 -12.45 -9.28 6.98
CA THR A 33 -11.74 -10.57 6.80
C THR A 33 -11.43 -10.84 5.30
N GLY A 34 -11.25 -9.76 4.54
CA GLY A 34 -10.99 -9.77 3.10
C GLY A 34 -9.49 -9.72 2.78
N PRO A 35 -9.11 -9.88 1.50
CA PRO A 35 -7.74 -9.64 1.10
C PRO A 35 -7.38 -8.16 1.18
N VAL A 36 -6.10 -7.86 1.39
CA VAL A 36 -5.54 -6.50 1.23
C VAL A 36 -5.58 -6.11 -0.24
N THR A 37 -5.84 -4.83 -0.54
CA THR A 37 -5.82 -4.30 -1.90
C THR A 37 -4.96 -3.03 -2.02
N TRP A 38 -4.58 -2.69 -3.25
CA TRP A 38 -3.83 -1.47 -3.57
C TRP A 38 -4.33 -0.87 -4.90
N GLY A 39 -4.97 0.31 -4.86
CA GLY A 39 -5.71 0.90 -5.98
C GLY A 39 -5.40 2.36 -6.35
N VAL A 40 -4.78 3.17 -5.50
CA VAL A 40 -4.65 4.64 -5.69
C VAL A 40 -3.21 5.09 -5.90
N CYS A 41 -2.38 4.95 -4.88
CA CYS A 41 -1.00 5.41 -4.82
C CYS A 41 -0.05 4.59 -5.69
N ARG A 42 1.08 5.21 -6.06
CA ARG A 42 2.20 4.56 -6.78
C ARG A 42 1.76 3.76 -8.02
N PRO A 43 1.04 4.37 -8.97
CA PRO A 43 0.64 3.66 -10.18
C PRO A 43 1.84 3.10 -10.96
N ASP A 44 3.03 3.68 -10.82
CA ASP A 44 4.29 3.16 -11.38
C ASP A 44 4.63 1.77 -10.82
N VAL A 45 4.58 1.60 -9.49
CA VAL A 45 4.79 0.31 -8.82
C VAL A 45 3.65 -0.64 -9.20
N ARG A 46 2.41 -0.16 -9.12
CA ARG A 46 1.23 -1.01 -9.41
C ARG A 46 1.19 -1.49 -10.85
N ASN A 47 1.68 -0.71 -11.81
CA ASN A 47 1.82 -1.16 -13.19
C ASN A 47 3.00 -2.13 -13.36
N ALA A 48 4.07 -2.00 -12.58
CA ALA A 48 5.28 -2.81 -12.70
C ALA A 48 5.18 -4.21 -12.07
N VAL A 49 4.41 -4.39 -10.99
CA VAL A 49 4.25 -5.70 -10.34
C VAL A 49 3.44 -6.67 -11.21
N ALA A 50 3.73 -7.97 -11.13
CA ALA A 50 3.01 -9.05 -11.78
C ALA A 50 2.31 -9.95 -10.74
N ILE A 51 1.37 -10.78 -11.20
CA ILE A 51 0.77 -11.83 -10.37
C ILE A 51 1.87 -12.80 -9.90
N GLY A 52 1.88 -13.10 -8.61
CA GLY A 52 2.88 -13.95 -7.95
C GLY A 52 4.09 -13.18 -7.39
N ASP A 53 4.25 -11.91 -7.72
CA ASP A 53 5.26 -11.05 -7.12
C ASP A 53 4.95 -10.77 -5.64
N VAL A 54 5.98 -10.44 -4.88
CA VAL A 54 5.86 -10.12 -3.44
C VAL A 54 6.10 -8.65 -3.23
N VAL A 55 5.23 -8.03 -2.44
CA VAL A 55 5.40 -6.65 -1.97
C VAL A 55 5.68 -6.68 -0.48
N VAL A 56 6.82 -6.13 -0.08
CA VAL A 56 7.23 -5.93 1.32
C VAL A 56 6.81 -4.53 1.75
N PHE A 57 6.03 -4.44 2.82
CA PHE A 57 5.42 -3.18 3.25
C PHE A 57 6.14 -2.57 4.44
N PHE A 58 6.29 -1.25 4.37
CA PHE A 58 6.68 -0.42 5.49
C PHE A 58 5.66 0.70 5.69
N ALA A 59 5.37 1.00 6.96
CA ALA A 59 4.64 2.19 7.33
C ALA A 59 5.61 3.28 7.75
N ALA A 60 5.35 4.52 7.37
CA ALA A 60 6.14 5.67 7.79
C ALA A 60 5.27 6.71 8.51
N ASP A 61 5.78 7.30 9.58
CA ASP A 61 5.21 8.53 10.11
C ASP A 61 5.34 9.65 9.06
N SER A 62 4.33 10.50 8.98
CA SER A 62 4.42 11.75 8.22
C SER A 62 5.34 12.73 8.96
N MET A 63 6.28 13.33 8.22
CA MET A 63 7.21 14.34 8.74
C MET A 63 6.53 15.64 9.20
N ARG A 64 5.26 15.84 8.84
CA ARG A 64 4.43 16.95 9.34
C ARG A 64 3.93 16.67 10.75
N ASP A 65 3.63 15.40 11.05
CA ASP A 65 3.01 14.97 12.29
C ASP A 65 4.03 14.54 13.35
N ARG A 66 5.21 14.04 12.92
CA ARG A 66 6.29 13.63 13.82
C ARG A 66 7.68 13.89 13.25
N LYS A 67 8.60 14.33 14.11
CA LYS A 67 10.05 14.43 13.84
C LYS A 67 10.84 13.83 15.01
N PRO A 68 11.73 12.85 14.80
CA PRO A 68 11.99 12.15 13.53
C PRO A 68 10.77 11.32 13.06
N ALA A 69 10.61 11.14 11.75
CA ALA A 69 9.66 10.15 11.23
C ALA A 69 10.21 8.76 11.45
N ARG A 70 9.36 7.85 11.92
CA ARG A 70 9.69 6.45 12.13
C ARG A 70 9.20 5.59 10.98
N TYR A 71 9.93 4.52 10.69
CA TYR A 71 9.58 3.50 9.71
C TYR A 71 9.39 2.17 10.42
N PHE A 72 8.26 1.52 10.15
CA PHE A 72 7.89 0.24 10.73
C PHE A 72 7.84 -0.82 9.65
N TRP A 73 8.42 -2.00 9.90
CA TRP A 73 8.24 -3.13 9.00
C TRP A 73 6.89 -3.79 9.26
N VAL A 74 6.03 -3.79 8.26
CA VAL A 74 4.63 -4.24 8.41
C VAL A 74 4.50 -5.73 8.06
N GLY A 75 5.25 -6.20 7.07
CA GLY A 75 5.16 -7.57 6.58
C GLY A 75 5.30 -7.64 5.08
N PHE A 76 4.72 -8.67 4.46
CA PHE A 76 4.67 -8.82 3.01
C PHE A 76 3.34 -9.44 2.56
N ALA A 77 2.99 -9.20 1.29
CA ALA A 77 1.88 -9.88 0.65
C ALA A 77 2.20 -10.24 -0.81
N THR A 78 1.64 -11.34 -1.28
CA THR A 78 1.81 -11.81 -2.67
C THR A 78 0.68 -11.25 -3.53
N VAL A 79 1.02 -10.69 -4.70
CA VAL A 79 0.04 -10.23 -5.68
C VAL A 79 -0.75 -11.42 -6.20
N HIS A 80 -2.04 -11.49 -5.91
CA HIS A 80 -2.92 -12.57 -6.33
C HIS A 80 -3.66 -12.24 -7.62
N ALA A 81 -4.17 -11.02 -7.74
CA ALA A 81 -4.89 -10.57 -8.92
C ALA A 81 -4.60 -9.09 -9.24
N LYS A 82 -4.81 -8.77 -10.52
CA LYS A 82 -4.68 -7.43 -11.08
C LYS A 82 -5.92 -7.13 -11.91
N ILE A 83 -6.59 -6.04 -11.55
CA ILE A 83 -7.95 -5.71 -12.01
C ILE A 83 -7.93 -4.28 -12.56
N ALA A 84 -8.67 -4.02 -13.63
CA ALA A 84 -8.99 -2.65 -14.04
C ALA A 84 -10.21 -2.20 -13.24
N GLN A 85 -10.21 -0.99 -12.68
CA GLN A 85 -11.20 -0.62 -11.65
C GLN A 85 -12.66 -0.66 -12.15
N ASP A 86 -12.90 -0.46 -13.44
CA ASP A 86 -14.21 -0.61 -14.07
C ASP A 86 -14.71 -2.06 -14.01
N GLU A 87 -13.83 -3.05 -14.13
CA GLU A 87 -14.18 -4.47 -14.00
C GLU A 87 -14.78 -4.81 -12.62
N VAL A 88 -14.45 -4.07 -11.56
CA VAL A 88 -15.01 -4.26 -10.19
C VAL A 88 -16.52 -4.06 -10.17
N PHE A 89 -17.02 -3.15 -11.00
CA PHE A 89 -18.45 -2.87 -11.11
C PHE A 89 -19.14 -3.77 -12.13
N GLU A 90 -18.45 -4.17 -13.19
CA GLU A 90 -18.99 -5.02 -14.26
C GLU A 90 -19.12 -6.50 -13.86
N LYS A 91 -18.20 -7.02 -13.05
CA LYS A 91 -18.15 -8.45 -12.72
C LYS A 91 -18.70 -8.74 -11.34
N GLU A 92 -19.71 -9.60 -11.27
CA GLU A 92 -20.32 -9.95 -9.98
C GLU A 92 -19.36 -10.72 -9.05
N SER A 93 -18.42 -11.48 -9.61
CA SER A 93 -17.37 -12.13 -8.82
C SER A 93 -16.43 -11.15 -8.11
N LEU A 94 -16.47 -9.87 -8.46
CA LEU A 94 -15.67 -8.80 -7.86
C LEU A 94 -16.52 -7.86 -6.98
N ALA A 95 -17.79 -8.19 -6.74
CA ALA A 95 -18.73 -7.33 -6.01
C ALA A 95 -18.24 -6.95 -4.60
N ALA A 96 -17.53 -7.85 -3.93
CA ALA A 96 -16.95 -7.60 -2.61
C ALA A 96 -15.93 -6.44 -2.59
N PHE A 97 -15.32 -6.11 -3.74
CA PHE A 97 -14.35 -5.01 -3.84
C PHE A 97 -15.01 -3.64 -4.00
N ARG A 98 -16.29 -3.58 -4.37
CA ARG A 98 -17.03 -2.30 -4.58
C ARG A 98 -17.10 -1.45 -3.31
N SER A 99 -16.92 -2.06 -2.13
CA SER A 99 -16.93 -1.39 -0.84
C SER A 99 -15.53 -1.06 -0.30
N TYR A 100 -14.45 -1.39 -1.01
CA TYR A 100 -13.11 -1.00 -0.59
C TYR A 100 -12.91 0.51 -0.75
N PRO A 101 -12.13 1.17 0.14
CA PRO A 101 -11.97 2.61 0.12
C PRO A 101 -11.06 3.13 -1.00
N ASN A 102 -10.29 2.24 -1.63
CA ASN A 102 -9.24 2.57 -2.59
C ASN A 102 -9.65 2.39 -4.05
N LEU A 103 -10.94 2.58 -4.32
CA LEU A 103 -11.49 2.80 -5.65
C LEU A 103 -11.53 4.31 -5.92
N LEU A 104 -11.24 4.69 -7.17
CA LEU A 104 -11.21 6.06 -7.66
C LEU A 104 -12.41 6.39 -8.55
N ILE A 105 -13.27 5.41 -8.82
CA ILE A 105 -14.45 5.57 -9.66
C ILE A 105 -15.65 4.84 -9.09
N ARG A 106 -16.83 5.28 -9.51
CA ARG A 106 -18.08 4.52 -9.41
C ARG A 106 -18.94 4.72 -10.67
N PRO A 107 -19.93 3.85 -10.91
CA PRO A 107 -20.85 4.02 -12.04
C PRO A 107 -21.60 5.35 -11.95
N HIS A 108 -21.75 6.03 -13.08
CA HIS A 108 -22.57 7.25 -13.20
C HIS A 108 -23.97 6.92 -13.76
N ALA A 109 -25.00 7.67 -13.35
CA ALA A 109 -26.40 7.41 -13.71
C ALA A 109 -26.67 7.43 -15.23
N GLU A 110 -26.00 8.33 -15.96
CA GLU A 110 -26.09 8.47 -17.43
C GLU A 110 -25.17 7.51 -18.20
N GLY A 111 -24.53 6.57 -17.52
CA GLY A 111 -23.52 5.69 -18.10
C GLY A 111 -22.09 6.19 -17.93
N GLY A 112 -21.16 5.28 -18.15
CA GLY A 112 -19.75 5.46 -17.82
C GLY A 112 -19.51 5.49 -16.31
N TYR A 113 -18.46 6.20 -15.90
CA TYR A 113 -17.98 6.30 -14.54
C TYR A 113 -17.74 7.77 -14.18
N GLU A 114 -17.85 8.09 -12.90
CA GLU A 114 -17.45 9.38 -12.33
C GLU A 114 -16.32 9.19 -11.32
N HIS A 115 -15.53 10.24 -11.10
CA HIS A 115 -14.54 10.27 -10.01
C HIS A 115 -15.25 10.08 -8.68
N PHE A 116 -14.78 9.10 -7.91
CA PHE A 116 -15.29 8.86 -6.58
C PHE A 116 -14.23 8.25 -5.69
N GLU A 117 -13.99 8.88 -4.54
CA GLU A 117 -13.18 8.34 -3.45
C GLU A 117 -14.01 8.37 -2.17
N LYS A 118 -13.85 7.36 -1.31
CA LYS A 118 -14.58 7.33 -0.01
C LYS A 118 -14.06 8.38 0.99
N ALA A 119 -12.87 8.92 0.76
CA ALA A 119 -12.31 10.00 1.55
C ALA A 119 -13.14 11.30 1.38
N PRO A 120 -13.06 12.24 2.34
CA PRO A 120 -13.59 13.58 2.15
C PRO A 120 -13.07 14.23 0.85
N HIS A 121 -13.93 14.95 0.13
CA HIS A 121 -13.62 15.55 -1.18
C HIS A 121 -12.35 16.43 -1.18
N ALA A 122 -12.03 17.09 -0.06
CA ALA A 122 -10.82 17.90 0.08
C ALA A 122 -9.51 17.08 0.02
N LEU A 123 -9.59 15.76 0.10
CA LEU A 123 -8.47 14.82 0.01
C LEU A 123 -8.46 14.02 -1.30
N TRP A 124 -9.42 14.27 -2.20
CA TRP A 124 -9.50 13.56 -3.46
C TRP A 124 -8.29 13.88 -4.34
N HIS A 125 -7.94 12.90 -5.16
CA HIS A 125 -6.81 13.00 -6.06
C HIS A 125 -7.22 13.65 -7.38
N ASP A 126 -6.76 14.88 -7.62
CA ASP A 126 -6.98 15.61 -8.89
C ASP A 126 -6.47 14.87 -10.14
N ASN A 127 -5.57 13.89 -9.96
CA ASN A 127 -5.02 13.06 -11.01
C ASN A 127 -5.52 11.59 -10.96
N TRP A 128 -6.75 11.38 -10.50
CA TRP A 128 -7.36 10.06 -10.32
C TRP A 128 -7.31 9.19 -11.58
N LEU A 129 -7.64 9.74 -12.75
CA LEU A 129 -7.68 8.94 -13.98
C LEU A 129 -6.28 8.51 -14.42
N TRP A 130 -5.29 9.41 -14.29
CA TRP A 130 -3.88 9.08 -14.54
C TRP A 130 -3.39 7.91 -13.67
N ARG A 131 -3.90 7.77 -12.43
CA ARG A 131 -3.54 6.66 -11.53
C ARG A 131 -4.10 5.31 -11.98
N MET A 132 -5.13 5.29 -12.81
CA MET A 132 -5.77 4.05 -13.25
C MET A 132 -5.33 3.60 -14.64
N VAL A 133 -4.42 4.30 -15.30
CA VAL A 133 -3.91 3.94 -16.64
C VAL A 133 -2.46 3.46 -16.60
N GLU A 134 -1.97 2.95 -17.73
CA GLU A 134 -0.55 2.62 -17.87
C GLU A 134 0.29 3.91 -17.83
N THR A 135 1.27 3.97 -16.91
CA THR A 135 2.05 5.17 -16.56
C THR A 135 3.08 5.61 -17.62
N ARG A 136 2.88 5.26 -18.89
CA ARG A 136 3.69 5.80 -19.99
C ARG A 136 3.31 7.25 -20.34
N ARG A 137 2.12 7.69 -19.92
CA ARG A 137 1.60 9.04 -20.17
C ARG A 137 1.85 9.96 -18.98
N LYS A 138 1.99 11.25 -19.26
CA LYS A 138 2.14 12.27 -18.21
C LYS A 138 0.78 12.66 -17.63
N PRO A 139 0.68 13.03 -16.34
CA PRO A 139 -0.59 13.42 -15.71
C PRO A 139 -1.36 14.51 -16.47
N GLU A 140 -0.65 15.45 -17.08
CA GLU A 140 -1.23 16.62 -17.76
C GLU A 140 -2.04 16.23 -19.01
N THR A 141 -1.77 15.06 -19.59
CA THR A 141 -2.50 14.52 -20.76
C THR A 141 -3.96 14.19 -20.45
N PHE A 142 -4.33 14.13 -19.17
CA PHE A 142 -5.66 13.80 -18.67
C PHE A 142 -6.46 15.04 -18.21
N ALA A 143 -5.94 16.26 -18.41
CA ALA A 143 -6.55 17.49 -17.89
C ALA A 143 -8.03 17.65 -18.28
N GLU A 144 -8.43 17.27 -19.49
CA GLU A 144 -9.83 17.36 -19.93
C GLU A 144 -10.74 16.40 -19.17
N ALA A 145 -10.32 15.14 -19.00
CA ALA A 145 -11.08 14.15 -18.25
C ALA A 145 -11.16 14.49 -16.75
N HIS A 146 -10.13 15.14 -16.20
CA HIS A 146 -10.17 15.65 -14.84
C HIS A 146 -11.12 16.85 -14.69
N ARG A 147 -11.30 17.69 -15.72
CA ARG A 147 -12.28 18.78 -15.68
C ARG A 147 -13.72 18.30 -15.68
N SER A 148 -14.00 17.17 -16.33
CA SER A 148 -15.35 16.63 -16.42
C SER A 148 -15.72 15.72 -15.25
N ASP A 149 -14.75 15.28 -14.44
CA ASP A 149 -14.89 14.21 -13.43
C ASP A 149 -15.56 12.94 -13.97
N ARG A 150 -15.39 12.68 -15.28
CA ARG A 150 -16.07 11.59 -15.98
C ARG A 150 -15.09 10.76 -16.81
N TYR A 151 -15.29 9.45 -16.77
CA TYR A 151 -14.62 8.48 -17.61
C TYR A 151 -15.64 7.59 -18.32
N ASP A 152 -15.49 7.45 -19.63
CA ASP A 152 -16.27 6.56 -20.46
C ASP A 152 -15.34 5.86 -21.46
N ARG A 153 -15.40 4.53 -21.50
CA ARG A 153 -14.49 3.68 -22.29
C ARG A 153 -14.55 3.97 -23.79
N MET A 154 -15.68 4.47 -24.28
CA MET A 154 -15.93 4.68 -25.71
C MET A 154 -15.64 6.11 -26.16
N THR A 155 -15.62 7.08 -25.23
CA THR A 155 -15.57 8.49 -25.59
C THR A 155 -14.40 9.26 -24.95
N THR A 156 -13.93 8.85 -23.77
CA THR A 156 -12.87 9.56 -23.06
C THR A 156 -11.51 9.36 -23.75
N ARG A 157 -10.84 10.49 -24.05
CA ARG A 157 -9.56 10.52 -24.77
C ARG A 157 -8.50 11.29 -23.99
N ALA A 158 -7.25 10.88 -24.17
CA ALA A 158 -6.05 11.64 -23.82
C ALA A 158 -5.10 11.61 -25.03
N ASP A 159 -4.55 12.77 -25.39
CA ASP A 159 -3.71 12.97 -26.58
C ASP A 159 -4.33 12.40 -27.87
N GLY A 160 -5.63 12.64 -28.07
CA GLY A 160 -6.39 12.16 -29.23
C GLY A 160 -6.73 10.66 -29.23
N SER A 161 -6.17 9.87 -28.31
CA SER A 161 -6.38 8.42 -28.22
C SER A 161 -7.37 8.06 -27.12
N LEU A 162 -8.18 7.01 -27.34
CA LEU A 162 -9.08 6.48 -26.31
C LEU A 162 -8.29 6.02 -25.08
N ILE A 163 -8.86 6.26 -23.90
CA ILE A 163 -8.27 5.84 -22.62
C ILE A 163 -8.80 4.45 -22.26
N SER A 164 -7.87 3.52 -22.08
CA SER A 164 -8.13 2.23 -21.43
C SER A 164 -7.57 2.26 -20.01
N LEU A 165 -8.36 1.80 -19.04
CA LEU A 165 -7.84 1.57 -17.70
C LEU A 165 -6.86 0.40 -17.73
N ALA A 166 -5.78 0.52 -16.96
CA ALA A 166 -4.80 -0.52 -16.74
C ALA A 166 -5.32 -1.49 -15.67
N LYS A 167 -4.86 -2.75 -15.75
CA LYS A 167 -5.04 -3.71 -14.68
C LYS A 167 -4.08 -3.41 -13.54
N ASN A 168 -4.32 -2.35 -12.81
CA ASN A 168 -3.43 -1.88 -11.76
C ASN A 168 -4.09 -1.76 -10.39
N TYR A 169 -5.37 -2.11 -10.24
CA TYR A 169 -5.95 -2.42 -8.94
C TYR A 169 -5.45 -3.80 -8.48
N ILE A 170 -4.63 -3.83 -7.43
CA ILE A 170 -4.00 -5.05 -6.94
C ILE A 170 -4.87 -5.65 -5.85
N VAL A 171 -5.08 -6.96 -5.95
CA VAL A 171 -5.60 -7.79 -4.85
C VAL A 171 -4.47 -8.71 -4.41
N PHE A 172 -4.16 -8.70 -3.12
CA PHE A 172 -3.16 -9.59 -2.54
C PHE A 172 -3.77 -10.92 -2.12
N ALA A 173 -2.94 -11.95 -1.97
CA ALA A 173 -3.34 -13.19 -1.34
C ALA A 173 -3.82 -12.91 0.09
N LYS A 174 -4.86 -13.63 0.52
CA LYS A 174 -5.41 -13.48 1.87
C LYS A 174 -4.38 -13.85 2.94
N GLU A 175 -4.49 -13.21 4.09
CA GLU A 175 -3.65 -13.43 5.27
C GLU A 175 -3.82 -14.81 5.92
N ASP A 176 -4.91 -15.52 5.63
CA ASP A 176 -5.11 -16.92 6.08
C ASP A 176 -4.21 -17.92 5.35
N VAL A 177 -3.53 -17.49 4.29
CA VAL A 177 -2.48 -18.26 3.61
C VAL A 177 -1.13 -17.67 3.95
N GLU A 178 -0.65 -17.95 5.17
CA GLU A 178 0.59 -17.37 5.73
C GLU A 178 1.81 -17.48 4.80
N ALA A 179 1.91 -18.59 4.06
CA ALA A 179 2.96 -18.83 3.07
C ALA A 179 2.97 -17.81 1.90
N LEU A 180 1.88 -17.08 1.68
CA LEU A 180 1.71 -16.09 0.63
C LEU A 180 1.60 -14.65 1.17
N THR A 181 1.05 -14.47 2.37
CA THR A 181 0.90 -13.17 3.00
C THR A 181 1.14 -13.29 4.50
N TRP A 182 2.05 -12.48 5.02
CA TRP A 182 2.37 -12.42 6.45
C TRP A 182 2.42 -10.97 6.88
N ILE A 183 1.55 -10.59 7.82
CA ILE A 183 1.44 -9.23 8.34
C ILE A 183 1.71 -9.27 9.85
N ALA A 184 2.61 -8.42 10.34
CA ALA A 184 2.97 -8.38 11.74
C ALA A 184 1.79 -7.88 12.60
N ALA A 185 1.50 -8.59 13.70
CA ALA A 185 0.56 -8.13 14.72
C ALA A 185 1.06 -6.84 15.41
N ARG A 186 2.39 -6.71 15.56
CA ARG A 186 3.06 -5.53 16.11
C ARG A 186 4.25 -5.15 15.22
N PRO A 187 4.04 -4.30 14.19
CA PRO A 187 5.10 -3.86 13.29
C PRO A 187 6.30 -3.25 14.04
N PRO A 188 7.51 -3.83 13.96
CA PRO A 188 8.68 -3.30 14.67
C PRO A 188 9.19 -2.01 14.01
N LEU A 189 9.69 -1.09 14.84
CA LEU A 189 10.46 0.09 14.41
C LEU A 189 11.81 -0.36 13.85
N VAL A 190 12.13 0.03 12.62
CA VAL A 190 13.35 -0.43 11.92
C VAL A 190 14.24 0.70 11.43
N ALA A 191 13.70 1.90 11.20
CA ALA A 191 14.49 3.06 10.77
C ALA A 191 13.81 4.38 11.15
N GLU A 192 14.56 5.47 11.11
CA GLU A 192 14.08 6.83 11.38
C GLU A 192 14.67 7.84 10.38
N ALA A 193 13.92 8.90 10.07
CA ALA A 193 14.42 10.03 9.28
C ALA A 193 14.31 11.35 10.06
N ALA A 194 15.44 12.02 10.24
CA ALA A 194 15.54 13.22 11.08
C ALA A 194 14.84 14.46 10.49
N GLN A 195 14.87 14.62 9.16
CA GLN A 195 14.31 15.79 8.48
C GLN A 195 13.75 15.43 7.10
N ASN A 196 12.88 16.29 6.57
CA ASN A 196 12.27 16.08 5.25
C ASN A 196 13.38 15.97 4.20
N GLY A 197 13.27 15.00 3.30
CA GLY A 197 14.32 14.73 2.33
C GLY A 197 15.63 14.18 2.92
N ALA A 198 15.65 13.63 4.15
CA ALA A 198 16.79 12.87 4.69
C ALA A 198 16.69 11.37 4.36
N VAL A 199 17.83 10.69 4.22
CA VAL A 199 17.85 9.22 4.08
C VAL A 199 17.58 8.66 5.47
N GLU A 200 16.73 7.65 5.57
CA GLU A 200 16.46 7.03 6.85
C GLU A 200 17.72 6.36 7.40
N THR A 201 17.93 6.50 8.70
CA THR A 201 18.94 5.77 9.46
C THR A 201 18.29 4.52 10.03
N TRP A 202 18.80 3.36 9.62
CA TRP A 202 18.35 2.07 10.13
C TRP A 202 18.82 1.86 11.56
N SER A 203 17.95 1.31 12.38
CA SER A 203 18.27 0.92 13.75
C SER A 203 19.40 -0.10 13.78
N ILE A 204 20.26 -0.03 14.80
CA ILE A 204 21.39 -0.95 15.01
C ILE A 204 20.96 -2.26 15.72
N THR A 205 19.66 -2.49 15.89
CA THR A 205 19.16 -3.74 16.47
C THR A 205 19.45 -4.93 15.55
N PRO A 206 19.59 -6.15 16.10
CA PRO A 206 19.75 -7.36 15.29
C PRO A 206 18.65 -7.54 14.26
N LEU A 207 17.39 -7.28 14.65
CA LEU A 207 16.21 -7.34 13.78
C LEU A 207 16.34 -6.41 12.57
N ALA A 208 16.58 -5.11 12.80
CA ALA A 208 16.65 -4.14 11.72
C ALA A 208 17.86 -4.37 10.81
N THR A 209 19.00 -4.79 11.37
CA THR A 209 20.22 -5.10 10.62
C THR A 209 20.01 -6.28 9.68
N GLU A 210 19.43 -7.37 10.19
CA GLU A 210 19.17 -8.57 9.39
C GLU A 210 18.10 -8.30 8.32
N LEU A 211 17.01 -7.62 8.66
CA LEU A 211 15.97 -7.25 7.69
C LEU A 211 16.54 -6.40 6.56
N ARG A 212 17.37 -5.41 6.89
CA ARG A 212 18.02 -4.56 5.90
C ARG A 212 18.91 -5.38 4.96
N SER A 213 19.70 -6.29 5.52
CA SER A 213 20.56 -7.19 4.74
C SER A 213 19.74 -8.08 3.80
N LEU A 214 18.68 -8.70 4.32
CA LEU A 214 17.78 -9.59 3.60
C LEU A 214 17.14 -8.90 2.39
N LEU A 215 16.68 -7.66 2.57
CA LEU A 215 15.97 -6.91 1.55
C LEU A 215 16.90 -6.22 0.55
N PHE A 216 17.97 -5.58 1.03
CA PHE A 216 18.70 -4.61 0.21
C PHE A 216 20.03 -5.10 -0.35
N THR A 217 20.47 -6.32 0.00
CA THR A 217 21.64 -6.93 -0.63
C THR A 217 21.36 -7.17 -2.12
N GLY A 218 22.01 -6.38 -2.98
CA GLY A 218 21.84 -6.43 -4.44
C GLY A 218 20.57 -5.74 -4.97
N ALA A 219 19.79 -5.05 -4.13
CA ALA A 219 18.61 -4.32 -4.58
C ALA A 219 18.98 -3.10 -5.41
N THR A 220 18.03 -2.64 -6.24
CA THR A 220 18.23 -1.45 -7.09
C THR A 220 18.51 -0.18 -6.28
N ARG A 221 18.05 -0.15 -5.02
CA ARG A 221 18.29 0.89 -4.02
C ARG A 221 18.30 0.25 -2.64
N ASN A 222 18.98 0.88 -1.69
CA ASN A 222 19.12 0.41 -0.30
C ASN A 222 18.46 1.35 0.72
N THR A 223 17.41 2.06 0.30
CA THR A 223 16.67 3.04 1.10
C THR A 223 15.15 2.91 0.92
N LEU A 224 14.40 3.20 1.98
CA LEU A 224 12.94 3.23 2.04
C LEU A 224 12.31 4.52 1.47
N ARG A 225 13.09 5.60 1.31
CA ARG A 225 12.61 6.97 1.16
C ARG A 225 11.29 7.15 0.37
N THR A 226 10.33 7.79 1.04
CA THR A 226 9.16 8.47 0.48
C THR A 226 9.00 9.92 0.95
N THR A 227 9.92 10.46 1.75
CA THR A 227 9.79 11.80 2.35
C THR A 227 10.41 12.90 1.48
N ASN A 228 9.90 13.11 0.27
CA ASN A 228 10.05 14.38 -0.43
C ASN A 228 8.67 15.04 -0.50
N SER A 229 8.63 16.36 -0.44
CA SER A 229 7.41 17.09 -0.74
C SER A 229 7.07 16.88 -2.23
N GLN A 230 5.98 16.13 -2.49
CA GLN A 230 5.19 16.24 -3.72
C GLN A 230 5.72 15.62 -5.03
N THR A 231 6.60 14.62 -5.02
CA THR A 231 6.91 13.89 -6.27
C THR A 231 6.65 12.40 -6.12
N ALA A 232 5.81 11.85 -7.00
CA ALA A 232 5.58 10.41 -7.13
C ALA A 232 6.93 9.73 -7.43
N HIS A 233 7.57 9.16 -6.41
CA HIS A 233 8.93 8.65 -6.54
C HIS A 233 8.97 7.34 -7.31
N SER A 234 9.49 7.45 -8.53
CA SER A 234 9.98 6.36 -9.36
C SER A 234 11.50 6.16 -9.16
N PRO A 235 12.02 4.94 -9.37
CA PRO A 235 11.30 3.69 -9.56
C PRO A 235 11.10 2.94 -8.24
N ALA A 236 10.20 1.95 -8.28
CA ALA A 236 10.03 0.94 -7.26
C ALA A 236 11.38 0.34 -6.82
N VAL A 237 11.56 0.09 -5.52
CA VAL A 237 12.70 -0.70 -5.05
C VAL A 237 12.42 -2.14 -5.44
N ARG A 238 13.19 -2.65 -6.40
CA ARG A 238 13.10 -4.04 -6.84
C ARG A 238 14.17 -4.86 -6.12
N LEU A 239 13.73 -5.94 -5.49
CA LEU A 239 14.62 -6.90 -4.84
C LEU A 239 15.17 -7.88 -5.89
N PRO A 240 16.46 -8.23 -5.85
CA PRO A 240 17.13 -9.05 -6.86
C PRO A 240 16.90 -10.55 -6.61
N ARG A 241 15.79 -10.91 -5.97
CA ARG A 241 15.54 -12.25 -5.43
C ARG A 241 14.17 -12.72 -5.87
N GLU A 242 14.06 -14.03 -6.07
CA GLU A 242 12.78 -14.64 -6.42
C GLU A 242 11.78 -14.51 -5.27
N ALA A 243 10.52 -14.24 -5.64
CA ALA A 243 9.40 -14.08 -4.72
C ALA A 243 9.27 -15.25 -3.71
N SER A 244 9.40 -16.50 -4.16
CA SER A 244 9.34 -17.69 -3.29
C SER A 244 10.43 -17.69 -2.22
N ILE A 245 11.66 -17.36 -2.60
CA ILE A 245 12.81 -17.30 -1.70
C ILE A 245 12.62 -16.14 -0.70
N ILE A 246 12.20 -14.96 -1.17
CA ILE A 246 11.93 -13.82 -0.30
C ILE A 246 10.86 -14.14 0.75
N ARG A 247 9.77 -14.81 0.37
CA ARG A 247 8.72 -15.20 1.34
C ARG A 247 9.25 -16.15 2.40
N ALA A 248 9.91 -17.23 1.97
CA ALA A 248 10.46 -18.21 2.90
C ALA A 248 11.43 -17.55 3.89
N ASP A 249 12.30 -16.67 3.39
CA ASP A 249 13.25 -15.94 4.22
C ASP A 249 12.59 -14.95 5.17
N LEU A 250 11.55 -14.22 4.73
CA LEU A 250 10.82 -13.27 5.58
C LEU A 250 10.00 -13.97 6.66
N ILE A 251 9.42 -15.13 6.37
CA ILE A 251 8.74 -15.97 7.37
C ILE A 251 9.77 -16.49 8.38
N ALA A 252 10.87 -17.06 7.91
CA ALA A 252 11.94 -17.55 8.78
C ALA A 252 12.53 -16.41 9.65
N PHE A 253 12.71 -15.23 9.06
CA PHE A 253 13.11 -14.01 9.77
C PHE A 253 12.09 -13.66 10.87
N ALA A 254 10.80 -13.62 10.56
CA ALA A 254 9.76 -13.31 11.53
C ALA A 254 9.79 -14.27 12.73
N HIS A 255 9.87 -15.58 12.47
CA HIS A 255 9.96 -16.59 13.52
C HIS A 255 11.25 -16.48 14.35
N ARG A 256 12.41 -16.26 13.71
CA ARG A 256 13.69 -16.07 14.43
C ARG A 256 13.64 -14.90 15.40
N HIS A 257 12.96 -13.82 15.03
CA HIS A 257 12.80 -12.61 15.85
C HIS A 257 11.56 -12.63 16.76
N GLY A 258 10.85 -13.77 16.85
CA GLY A 258 9.69 -13.92 17.72
C GLY A 258 8.51 -13.02 17.36
N LEU A 259 8.40 -12.63 16.09
CA LEU A 259 7.33 -11.76 15.61
C LEU A 259 6.08 -12.60 15.34
N ALA A 260 4.95 -12.14 15.87
CA ALA A 260 3.65 -12.78 15.65
C ALA A 260 2.99 -12.23 14.38
N ALA A 261 2.38 -13.12 13.60
CA ALA A 261 1.44 -12.74 12.56
C ALA A 261 0.18 -12.15 13.20
N ARG A 262 -0.45 -11.20 12.51
CA ARG A 262 -1.80 -10.75 12.80
C ARG A 262 -2.75 -11.94 12.62
N SER A 263 -3.56 -12.25 13.62
CA SER A 263 -4.60 -13.27 13.49
C SER A 263 -5.80 -12.69 12.76
N ASN A 264 -6.20 -13.32 11.64
CA ASN A 264 -7.50 -13.11 11.04
C ASN A 264 -8.57 -13.76 11.93
N GLY A 265 -8.91 -13.11 13.04
CA GLY A 265 -9.95 -13.58 13.93
C GLY A 265 -9.64 -13.33 15.39
N HIS A 266 -10.47 -12.47 16.01
CA HIS A 266 -10.61 -12.23 17.44
C HIS A 266 -9.38 -11.57 18.11
N GLY A 267 -9.46 -10.24 18.25
CA GLY A 267 -8.45 -9.49 19.00
C GLY A 267 -8.36 -8.01 18.69
N ALA A 268 -9.47 -7.35 18.31
CA ALA A 268 -9.63 -5.94 18.65
C ALA A 268 -10.03 -5.82 20.14
N ASP A 269 -9.34 -6.56 21.03
CA ASP A 269 -9.40 -6.25 22.45
C ASP A 269 -8.53 -5.02 22.63
N SER A 270 -9.21 -3.88 22.71
CA SER A 270 -8.90 -2.77 23.60
C SER A 270 -7.46 -2.78 24.12
N LEU A 271 -6.55 -2.14 23.36
CA LEU A 271 -5.36 -1.54 23.96
C LEU A 271 -5.82 -0.33 24.78
N GLY A 272 -6.48 -0.60 25.91
CA GLY A 272 -6.64 0.36 26.98
C GLY A 272 -5.27 0.71 27.55
N PRO A 273 -5.06 1.96 27.99
CA PRO A 273 -3.80 2.35 28.60
C PRO A 273 -3.55 1.49 29.86
N PRO A 274 -2.27 1.23 30.21
CA PRO A 274 -1.94 0.47 31.40
C PRO A 274 -2.48 1.22 32.62
N THR A 275 -3.46 0.65 33.31
CA THR A 275 -3.86 1.14 34.62
C THR A 275 -2.69 0.93 35.55
N GLY A 276 -1.96 2.02 35.82
CA GLY A 276 -0.89 2.06 36.79
C GLY A 276 -1.41 1.65 38.16
N SER A 277 -0.78 0.62 38.71
CA SER A 277 -0.77 0.33 40.13
C SER A 277 -0.22 1.53 40.89
N GLY A 278 -1.08 2.26 41.59
CA GLY A 278 -0.70 3.23 42.61
C GLY A 278 -1.13 2.71 43.97
N ALA A 279 -0.20 2.09 44.68
CA ALA A 279 -0.35 1.72 46.08
C ALA A 279 -0.26 2.97 46.98
N SER A 280 -1.14 3.02 47.97
CA SER A 280 -0.95 3.52 49.34
C SER A 280 0.04 4.68 49.59
N SER A 281 -0.50 5.82 50.00
CA SER A 281 -0.26 6.42 51.33
C SER A 281 -1.40 7.36 51.72
#